data_AF-A0A2M8L930-F1
#
_entry.id   AF-A0A2M8L930-F1
#
_cell.length_a   1.000
_cell.length_b   1.000
_cell.length_c   1.000
_cell.angle_alpha   90.00
_cell.angle_beta   90.00
_cell.angle_gamma   90.00
#
_symmetry.space_group_name_H-M   'P 1'
#
loop_
_entity.id
_entity.type
_entity.pdbx_description
1 polymer ?
#
loop_
_entity_poly.entity_id
_entity_poly.type
_entity_poly.pdbx_seq_one_letter_code
_entity_poly.pdbx_strand_id
1 'polypeptide(L)'
;MKTGKENGLNIEQIGILGEETGNLMLGITRPNDFIEKITGQLKIDKIKARKIAETLNKQVFSKIRESLQKIHGHGVSAEKTAPTITPQTIKPRAYIDEEQPVRSSAETIQKKHPYIQGQDPYREPIN
;
A
#
# COMPACT_ATOMS: atom_id res chain seq x y z
N MET A 1 12.35 -17.32 14.23
CA MET A 1 13.09 -16.52 13.22
C MET A 1 14.33 -15.87 13.84
N LYS A 2 15.51 -15.96 13.22
CA LYS A 2 16.77 -15.43 13.77
C LYS A 2 16.84 -13.90 13.76
N THR A 3 16.44 -13.29 12.64
CA THR A 3 16.45 -11.84 12.43
C THR A 3 15.69 -11.04 13.49
N GLY A 4 14.53 -11.54 13.93
CA GLY A 4 13.75 -10.86 14.97
C GLY A 4 14.43 -10.87 16.35
N LYS A 5 15.08 -11.98 16.72
CA LYS A 5 15.86 -12.06 17.98
C LYS A 5 17.04 -11.10 17.96
N GLU A 6 17.77 -11.02 16.84
CA GLU A 6 18.92 -10.12 16.67
C GLU A 6 18.55 -8.63 16.74
N ASN A 7 17.27 -8.28 16.50
CA ASN A 7 16.76 -6.91 16.58
C ASN A 7 15.97 -6.62 17.87
N GLY A 8 16.06 -7.48 18.88
CA GLY A 8 15.42 -7.30 20.18
C GLY A 8 13.89 -7.29 20.12
N LEU A 9 13.30 -8.11 19.23
CA LEU A 9 11.85 -8.34 19.21
C LEU A 9 11.46 -9.42 20.21
N ASN A 10 10.27 -9.28 20.80
CA ASN A 10 9.71 -10.32 21.67
C ASN A 10 9.13 -11.49 20.85
N ILE A 11 8.69 -12.56 21.53
CA ILE A 11 8.21 -13.78 20.87
C ILE A 11 7.00 -13.51 19.97
N GLU A 12 6.06 -12.69 20.42
CA GLU A 12 4.85 -12.34 19.65
C GLU A 12 5.22 -11.55 18.39
N GLN A 13 6.05 -10.52 18.52
CA GLN A 13 6.56 -9.72 17.40
C GLN A 13 7.35 -10.56 16.40
N ILE A 14 8.08 -11.58 16.88
CA ILE A 14 8.77 -12.54 16.01
C ILE A 14 7.78 -13.37 15.19
N GLY A 15 6.65 -13.77 15.80
CA GLY A 15 5.56 -14.45 15.10
C GLY A 15 4.97 -13.57 14.00
N ILE A 16 4.58 -12.34 14.35
CA ILE A 16 4.01 -11.34 13.44
C ILE A 16 4.99 -11.03 12.29
N LEU A 17 6.29 -10.86 12.60
CA LEU A 17 7.30 -10.63 11.57
C LEU A 17 7.41 -11.80 10.59
N GLY A 18 7.29 -13.03 11.10
CA GLY A 18 7.27 -14.24 10.27
C GLY A 18 6.08 -14.26 9.32
N GLU A 19 4.88 -13.94 9.82
CA GLU A 19 3.66 -13.85 9.02
C GLU A 19 3.77 -12.78 7.93
N GLU A 20 4.19 -11.56 8.27
CA GLU A 20 4.33 -10.48 7.28
C GLU A 20 5.42 -10.79 6.24
N THR A 21 6.49 -11.46 6.64
CA THR A 21 7.53 -11.93 5.72
C THR A 21 6.96 -13.00 4.77
N GLY A 22 6.11 -13.90 5.27
CA GLY A 22 5.40 -14.88 4.47
C GLY A 22 4.43 -14.22 3.47
N ASN A 23 3.66 -13.24 3.93
CA ASN A 23 2.74 -12.47 3.09
C ASN A 23 3.46 -11.73 1.97
N LEU A 24 4.66 -11.18 2.24
CA LEU A 24 5.49 -10.57 1.20
C LEU A 24 5.96 -11.62 0.17
N MET A 25 6.38 -12.80 0.62
CA MET A 25 6.82 -13.90 -0.26
C MET A 25 5.70 -14.45 -1.13
N LEU A 26 4.49 -14.52 -0.59
CA LEU A 26 3.30 -14.96 -1.31
C LEU A 26 2.73 -13.86 -2.22
N GLY A 27 3.31 -12.66 -2.22
CA GLY A 27 2.85 -11.53 -3.03
C GLY A 27 1.58 -10.85 -2.51
N ILE A 28 1.13 -11.18 -1.29
CA ILE A 28 -0.03 -10.54 -0.63
C ILE A 28 0.34 -9.10 -0.21
N THR A 29 1.53 -8.93 0.36
CA THR A 29 2.07 -7.62 0.72
C THR A 29 3.01 -7.14 -0.39
N ARG A 30 2.82 -5.92 -0.89
CA ARG A 30 3.75 -5.32 -1.89
C ARG A 30 5.08 -4.93 -1.22
N PRO A 31 6.24 -5.06 -1.91
CA PRO A 31 7.54 -4.74 -1.31
C PRO A 31 7.65 -3.31 -0.77
N ASN A 32 7.07 -2.33 -1.47
CA ASN A 32 7.12 -0.92 -1.07
C ASN A 32 6.32 -0.64 0.21
N ASP A 33 5.30 -1.46 0.49
CA ASP A 33 4.41 -1.31 1.63
C ASP A 33 4.94 -2.07 2.87
N PHE A 34 5.93 -2.95 2.68
CA PHE A 34 6.41 -3.86 3.71
C PHE A 34 6.92 -3.13 4.96
N ILE A 35 7.68 -2.06 4.78
CA ILE A 35 8.24 -1.28 5.91
C ILE A 35 7.10 -0.66 6.73
N GLU A 36 6.11 -0.05 6.07
CA GLU A 36 4.99 0.58 6.77
C GLU A 36 4.15 -0.45 7.50
N LYS A 37 3.96 -1.62 6.89
CA LYS A 37 3.21 -2.71 7.50
C LYS A 37 3.88 -3.25 8.76
N ILE A 38 5.18 -3.53 8.72
CA ILE A 38 5.88 -4.00 9.93
C ILE A 38 6.03 -2.90 10.98
N THR A 39 6.13 -1.62 10.59
CA THR A 39 6.08 -0.49 11.53
C THR A 39 4.77 -0.50 12.32
N GLY A 40 3.63 -0.61 11.63
CA GLY A 40 2.31 -0.64 12.26
C GLY A 40 2.06 -1.89 13.10
N GLN A 41 2.35 -3.07 12.55
CA GLN A 41 2.06 -4.35 13.20
C GLN A 41 2.94 -4.61 14.43
N LEU A 42 4.24 -4.28 14.35
CA LEU A 42 5.17 -4.51 15.46
C LEU A 42 5.20 -3.33 16.45
N LYS A 43 4.53 -2.21 16.13
CA LYS A 43 4.53 -0.95 16.91
C LYS A 43 5.94 -0.45 17.19
N ILE A 44 6.79 -0.46 16.17
CA ILE A 44 8.18 0.00 16.24
C ILE A 44 8.38 1.25 15.39
N ASP A 45 9.48 1.96 15.61
CA ASP A 45 9.85 3.11 14.81
C ASP A 45 10.29 2.71 13.39
N LYS A 46 10.17 3.66 12.45
CA LYS A 46 10.50 3.44 11.04
C LYS A 46 11.98 3.12 10.81
N ILE A 47 12.88 3.61 11.68
CA ILE A 47 14.32 3.34 11.57
C ILE A 47 14.60 1.87 11.92
N LYS A 48 14.04 1.38 13.04
CA LYS A 48 14.14 -0.04 13.42
C LYS A 48 13.48 -0.96 12.39
N ALA A 49 12.32 -0.58 11.85
CA ALA A 49 11.66 -1.33 10.78
C ALA A 49 12.55 -1.46 9.53
N ARG A 50 13.19 -0.37 9.08
CA ARG A 50 14.16 -0.40 7.98
C ARG A 50 15.33 -1.34 8.25
N LYS A 51 15.92 -1.28 9.45
CA LYS A 51 17.03 -2.16 9.85
C LYS A 51 16.62 -3.65 9.81
N ILE A 52 15.40 -3.96 10.25
CA ILE A 52 14.85 -5.31 10.17
C ILE A 52 14.70 -5.75 8.71
N ALA A 53 14.10 -4.89 7.86
CA ALA A 53 13.90 -5.18 6.44
C ALA A 53 15.23 -5.39 5.68
N GLU A 54 16.26 -4.58 5.97
CA GLU A 54 17.61 -4.78 5.42
C GLU A 54 18.22 -6.11 5.85
N THR A 55 18.04 -6.48 7.12
CA THR A 55 18.54 -7.75 7.65
C THR A 55 17.84 -8.93 6.98
N LEU A 56 16.52 -8.83 6.79
CA LEU A 56 15.70 -9.79 6.05
C LEU A 56 16.14 -9.95 4.60
N ASN A 57 16.40 -8.82 3.93
CA ASN A 57 16.89 -8.83 2.55
C ASN A 57 18.20 -9.61 2.42
N LYS A 58 19.12 -9.45 3.38
CA LYS A 58 20.41 -10.15 3.40
C LYS A 58 20.33 -11.61 3.83
N GLN A 59 19.48 -11.94 4.78
CA GLN A 59 19.45 -13.28 5.40
C GLN A 59 18.47 -14.24 4.72
N VAL A 60 17.40 -13.70 4.12
CA VAL A 60 16.28 -14.47 3.57
C VAL A 60 16.13 -14.22 2.07
N PHE A 61 15.91 -12.97 1.65
CA PHE A 61 15.47 -12.68 0.27
C PHE A 61 16.58 -12.91 -0.75
N SER A 62 17.81 -12.52 -0.43
CA SER A 62 19.00 -12.78 -1.25
C SER A 62 19.16 -14.27 -1.55
N LYS A 63 19.06 -15.12 -0.53
CA LYS A 63 19.24 -16.57 -0.65
C LYS A 63 18.15 -17.21 -1.50
N ILE A 64 16.91 -16.77 -1.34
CA ILE A 64 15.77 -17.23 -2.16
C ILE A 64 16.01 -16.82 -3.61
N ARG A 65 16.35 -15.55 -3.86
CA ARG A 65 16.66 -15.03 -5.20
C ARG A 65 17.78 -15.83 -5.86
N GLU A 66 18.89 -16.06 -5.16
CA GLU A 66 20.01 -16.85 -5.65
C GLU A 66 19.60 -18.29 -5.99
N SER A 67 18.76 -18.92 -5.16
CA SER A 67 18.28 -20.28 -5.38
C SER A 67 17.39 -20.36 -6.63
N LEU A 68 16.47 -19.41 -6.79
CA LEU A 68 15.61 -19.32 -7.97
C LEU A 68 16.41 -19.04 -9.24
N GLN A 69 17.41 -18.15 -9.17
CA GLN A 69 18.30 -17.85 -10.30
C GLN A 69 19.09 -19.07 -10.76
N LYS A 70 19.58 -19.89 -9.81
CA LYS A 70 20.27 -21.15 -10.12
C LYS A 70 19.37 -22.15 -10.84
N ILE A 71 18.12 -22.27 -10.39
CA ILE A 71 17.15 -23.20 -10.98
C ILE A 71 16.74 -22.74 -12.39
N HIS A 72 16.54 -21.44 -12.59
CA HIS A 72 15.98 -20.90 -13.83
C HIS A 72 17.03 -20.35 -14.82
N GLY A 73 18.33 -20.47 -14.53
CA GLY A 73 19.42 -20.19 -15.48
C GLY A 73 19.52 -18.74 -15.98
N HIS A 74 18.73 -17.82 -15.43
CA HIS A 74 18.72 -16.42 -15.84
C HIS A 74 19.38 -15.55 -14.78
N GLY A 75 20.67 -15.28 -15.00
CA GLY A 75 21.40 -14.23 -14.32
C GLY A 75 20.86 -12.86 -14.73
N VAL A 76 19.66 -12.50 -14.25
CA VAL A 76 19.19 -11.12 -14.36
C VAL A 76 20.03 -10.30 -13.39
N SER A 77 21.02 -9.61 -13.97
CA SER A 77 21.88 -8.66 -13.30
C SER A 77 20.98 -7.74 -12.46
N ALA A 78 21.28 -7.65 -11.17
CA ALA A 78 20.59 -6.71 -10.30
C ALA A 78 20.97 -5.31 -10.76
N GLU A 79 20.20 -4.74 -11.70
CA GLU A 79 20.12 -3.29 -11.81
C GLU A 79 19.63 -2.82 -10.45
N LYS A 80 20.58 -2.30 -9.69
CA LYS A 80 20.38 -1.61 -8.44
C LYS A 80 19.61 -0.34 -8.79
N THR A 81 18.31 -0.46 -9.00
CA THR A 81 17.41 0.69 -8.98
C THR A 81 17.45 1.19 -7.56
N ALA A 82 18.41 2.09 -7.29
CA ALA A 82 18.34 2.98 -6.16
C ALA A 82 16.91 3.56 -6.18
N PRO A 83 16.22 3.67 -5.03
CA PRO A 83 15.04 4.50 -4.99
C PRO A 83 15.50 5.90 -5.35
N THR A 84 15.29 6.30 -6.61
CA THR A 84 15.26 7.71 -6.98
C THR A 84 14.13 8.27 -6.14
N ILE A 85 14.51 8.91 -5.04
CA ILE A 85 13.66 9.86 -4.34
C ILE A 85 13.50 10.98 -5.38
N THR A 86 12.57 10.84 -6.31
CA THR A 86 12.06 12.02 -7.01
C THR A 86 11.55 12.91 -5.89
N PRO A 87 12.11 14.11 -5.69
CA PRO A 87 11.47 15.09 -4.85
C PRO A 87 10.06 15.20 -5.39
N GLN A 88 9.06 14.80 -4.61
CA GLN A 88 7.71 15.23 -4.91
C GLN A 88 7.79 16.74 -4.81
N THR A 89 7.84 17.41 -5.97
CA THR A 89 7.65 18.85 -6.05
C THR A 89 6.27 19.08 -5.46
N ILE A 90 6.25 19.48 -4.19
CA ILE A 90 5.10 20.11 -3.58
C ILE A 90 4.87 21.32 -4.47
N LYS A 91 3.97 21.20 -5.46
CA LYS A 91 3.43 22.39 -6.12
C LYS A 91 2.81 23.19 -4.97
N PRO A 92 3.24 24.43 -4.72
CA PRO A 92 2.55 25.27 -3.78
C PRO A 92 1.10 25.31 -4.26
N ARG A 93 0.17 24.81 -3.44
CA ARG A 93 -1.23 25.15 -3.61
C ARG A 93 -1.24 26.66 -3.44
N ALA A 94 -1.32 27.39 -4.55
CA ALA A 94 -1.55 28.82 -4.48
C ALA A 94 -2.80 28.99 -3.61
N TYR A 95 -2.62 29.67 -2.47
CA TYR A 95 -3.73 30.23 -1.74
C TYR A 95 -4.43 31.16 -2.73
N ILE A 96 -5.64 30.78 -3.15
CA ILE A 96 -6.57 31.73 -3.75
C ILE A 96 -7.28 32.33 -2.54
N ASP A 97 -6.89 33.54 -2.16
CA ASP A 97 -7.74 34.40 -1.35
C ASP A 97 -8.96 34.75 -2.20
N GLU A 98 -10.04 33.98 -2.05
CA GLU A 98 -11.38 34.46 -2.31
C GLU A 98 -12.29 33.99 -1.18
N GLU A 99 -12.67 34.94 -0.33
CA GLU A 99 -13.61 34.81 0.77
C GLU A 99 -14.92 34.16 0.28
N GLN A 100 -15.28 33.01 0.85
CA GLN A 100 -16.61 32.41 0.69
C GLN A 100 -17.38 32.57 2.01
N PRO A 101 -18.49 33.35 2.04
CA PRO A 101 -19.31 33.47 3.24
C PRO A 101 -20.12 32.19 3.45
N VAL A 102 -20.04 31.66 4.67
CA VAL A 102 -20.80 30.51 5.17
C VAL A 102 -22.30 30.73 5.00
N ARG A 103 -22.98 29.95 4.15
CA ARG A 103 -24.43 29.73 4.27
C ARG A 103 -24.83 28.27 4.00
N SER A 104 -25.20 27.66 5.12
CA SER A 104 -26.04 26.47 5.28
C SER A 104 -27.17 26.40 4.24
N SER A 105 -27.29 25.28 3.52
CA SER A 105 -28.43 24.99 2.66
C SER A 105 -29.31 23.91 3.29
N ALA A 106 -30.24 24.35 4.14
CA ALA A 106 -31.53 23.68 4.27
C ALA A 106 -32.46 24.19 3.15
N GLU A 107 -33.02 23.24 2.40
CA GLU A 107 -34.29 23.24 1.66
C GLU A 107 -34.75 24.50 0.87
N THR A 108 -35.07 24.33 -0.41
CA THR A 108 -36.43 24.60 -0.97
C THR A 108 -36.53 24.16 -2.44
N ILE A 109 -37.63 23.46 -2.71
CA ILE A 109 -38.16 22.86 -3.94
C ILE A 109 -38.48 23.93 -5.01
N GLN A 110 -38.30 23.64 -6.33
CA GLN A 110 -39.38 23.57 -7.35
C GLN A 110 -38.93 23.57 -8.85
N LYS A 111 -39.13 22.39 -9.49
CA LYS A 111 -39.63 22.06 -10.87
C LYS A 111 -38.93 22.54 -12.16
N LYS A 112 -38.59 21.56 -13.03
CA LYS A 112 -39.38 21.13 -14.22
C LYS A 112 -38.78 19.86 -14.88
N HIS A 113 -39.56 18.78 -14.99
CA HIS A 113 -39.23 17.58 -15.77
C HIS A 113 -39.64 17.73 -17.25
N PRO A 114 -38.99 17.00 -18.16
CA PRO A 114 -39.73 16.31 -19.22
C PRO A 114 -39.16 14.91 -19.50
N TYR A 115 -39.70 13.88 -18.84
CA TYR A 115 -39.78 12.55 -19.45
C TYR A 115 -41.25 12.14 -19.43
N ILE A 116 -41.78 11.82 -20.60
CA ILE A 116 -43.17 11.42 -20.82
C ILE A 116 -43.33 9.97 -20.37
N GLN A 117 -44.28 9.76 -19.47
CA GLN A 117 -44.68 8.48 -18.90
C GLN A 117 -45.37 7.64 -19.99
N GLY A 118 -44.70 6.59 -20.49
CA GLY A 118 -45.28 5.69 -21.50
C GLY A 118 -44.31 4.91 -22.39
N GLN A 119 -43.01 5.23 -22.41
CA GLN A 119 -41.99 4.44 -23.11
C GLN A 119 -40.91 4.01 -22.12
N ASP A 120 -41.22 3.00 -21.32
CA ASP A 120 -40.20 2.27 -20.57
C ASP A 120 -39.86 0.99 -21.35
N PRO A 121 -38.68 0.89 -21.99
CA PRO A 121 -38.30 -0.24 -22.83
C PRO A 121 -37.98 -1.53 -22.04
N TYR A 122 -38.05 -1.52 -20.71
CA TYR A 122 -37.74 -2.68 -19.86
C TYR A 122 -38.91 -3.23 -19.04
N ARG A 123 -40.16 -2.87 -19.38
CA ARG A 123 -41.33 -3.44 -18.70
C ARG A 123 -41.63 -4.85 -19.22
N GLU A 124 -41.21 -5.88 -18.48
CA GLU A 124 -41.56 -7.27 -18.77
C GLU A 124 -43.09 -7.50 -18.65
N PRO A 125 -43.72 -8.27 -19.56
CA PRO A 125 -45.13 -8.62 -19.43
C PRO A 125 -45.31 -9.69 -18.36
N ILE A 126 -46.19 -9.41 -17.40
CA ILE A 126 -46.61 -10.36 -16.36
C ILE A 126 -47.74 -11.22 -16.95
N ASN A 127 -47.58 -12.54 -16.93
CA ASN A 127 -48.57 -13.52 -17.41
C ASN A 127 -49.42 -14.06 -16.24
#